data_AF-A0A6J4UKY1-F1
#
_entry.id   AF-A0A6J4UKY1-F1
#
_cell.length_a   1.000
_cell.length_b   1.000
_cell.length_c   1.000
_cell.angle_alpha   90.00
_cell.angle_beta   90.00
_cell.angle_gamma   90.00
#
_symmetry.space_group_name_H-M   'P 1'
#
loop_
_entity.id
_entity.type
_entity.pdbx_description
1 polymer ?
#
loop_
_entity_poly.entity_id
_entity_poly.type
_entity_poly.pdbx_seq_one_letter_code
_entity_poly.pdbx_strand_id
1 'polypeptide(L)'
;MGAQGVFDRGCGVADPPPSPKGEEALVAEDRADRPASLLGRGSYRKLVVWQKSMMLLSEVYRLTQGWPAEERYGLAGQARRAVVSVPANIAEGRGRIGSREYRQHLGIARGSLWEVETLLLAACDLRYNDEHEIAPHLSLSDEIGRMLSAMIDRLDDRPR
;
A
#
# COMPACT_ATOMS: atom_id res chain seq x y z
N MET A 1 -42.82 11.60 -26.29
CA MET A 1 -42.57 12.29 -25.00
C MET A 1 -43.40 11.57 -23.95
N GLY A 2 -42.89 10.93 -22.91
CA GLY A 2 -41.54 10.69 -22.39
C GLY A 2 -41.61 9.43 -21.51
N ALA A 3 -40.45 8.84 -21.24
CA ALA A 3 -40.24 7.45 -20.86
C ALA A 3 -40.80 7.02 -19.50
N GLN A 4 -41.43 5.83 -19.49
CA GLN A 4 -41.42 4.92 -18.34
C GLN A 4 -40.07 4.19 -18.34
N GLY A 5 -39.33 4.27 -17.23
CA GLY A 5 -37.97 3.75 -17.10
C GLY A 5 -37.69 3.29 -15.69
N VAL A 6 -38.10 2.06 -15.42
CA VAL A 6 -37.82 1.19 -14.27
C VAL A 6 -36.37 1.33 -13.75
N PHE A 7 -36.21 1.87 -12.54
CA PHE A 7 -35.04 1.67 -11.69
C PHE A 7 -35.50 1.28 -10.29
N ASP A 8 -36.03 0.06 -10.18
CA ASP A 8 -36.07 -0.66 -8.92
C ASP A 8 -35.62 -2.09 -9.23
N ARG A 9 -34.31 -2.31 -9.19
CA ARG A 9 -33.72 -3.65 -9.20
C ARG A 9 -32.95 -3.79 -7.90
N GLY A 10 -33.61 -4.46 -6.97
CA GLY A 10 -33.12 -4.75 -5.64
C GLY A 10 -31.69 -5.29 -5.65
N CYS A 11 -30.96 -4.87 -4.62
CA CYS A 11 -29.72 -5.49 -4.19
C CYS A 11 -29.97 -6.97 -3.90
N GLY A 12 -29.76 -7.82 -4.90
CA GLY A 12 -29.54 -9.24 -4.68
C GLY A 12 -28.24 -9.37 -3.90
N VAL A 13 -28.34 -9.71 -2.63
CA VAL A 13 -27.22 -10.10 -1.79
C VAL A 13 -26.65 -11.37 -2.42
N ALA A 14 -25.53 -11.26 -3.14
CA ALA A 14 -24.76 -12.43 -3.50
C ALA A 14 -24.13 -12.97 -2.22
N ASP A 15 -24.23 -14.28 -2.01
CA ASP A 15 -23.57 -14.93 -0.88
C ASP A 15 -22.07 -14.62 -0.91
N PRO A 16 -21.46 -14.22 0.22
CA PRO A 16 -20.02 -14.02 0.28
C PRO A 16 -19.30 -15.33 -0.07
N PRO A 17 -18.16 -15.27 -0.78
CA PRO A 17 -17.37 -16.46 -1.07
C PRO A 17 -17.03 -17.18 0.23
N PRO A 18 -17.01 -18.53 0.25
CA PRO A 18 -16.72 -19.28 1.46
C PRO A 18 -15.35 -18.89 2.00
N SER A 19 -15.31 -18.52 3.28
CA SER A 19 -14.06 -18.24 3.99
C SER A 19 -13.11 -19.44 3.84
N PRO A 20 -11.81 -19.22 3.57
CA PRO A 20 -10.86 -20.31 3.49
C PRO A 20 -10.82 -21.07 4.82
N LYS A 21 -11.23 -22.35 4.78
CA LYS A 21 -11.13 -23.26 5.92
C LYS A 21 -9.69 -23.75 6.03
N GLY A 22 -9.04 -23.36 7.13
CA GLY A 22 -8.00 -24.14 7.79
C GLY A 22 -6.73 -24.41 6.99
N GLU A 23 -5.81 -23.47 6.98
CA GLU A 23 -4.41 -23.64 7.42
C GLU A 23 -3.68 -22.29 7.19
N GLU A 24 -2.89 -21.86 8.18
CA GLU A 24 -2.05 -20.65 8.17
C GLU A 24 -2.73 -19.31 8.49
N ALA A 25 -3.50 -19.32 9.59
CA ALA A 25 -3.54 -18.21 10.55
C ALA A 25 -2.20 -18.08 11.34
N LEU A 26 -1.06 -18.25 10.66
CA LEU A 26 0.28 -18.18 11.23
C LEU A 26 0.99 -16.99 10.59
N VAL A 27 0.84 -15.81 11.21
CA VAL A 27 1.84 -14.76 11.50
C VAL A 27 1.05 -13.47 11.81
N ALA A 28 0.16 -13.56 12.80
CA ALA A 28 -0.45 -12.39 13.45
C ALA A 28 0.09 -12.31 14.88
N GLU A 29 1.41 -12.34 15.03
CA GLU A 29 2.04 -11.92 16.27
C GLU A 29 2.63 -10.52 16.08
N ASP A 30 2.31 -9.69 17.07
CA ASP A 30 2.75 -8.33 17.35
C ASP A 30 4.00 -7.86 16.57
N ARG A 31 3.77 -7.22 15.41
CA ARG A 31 4.86 -6.74 14.52
C ARG A 31 5.51 -5.44 15.00
N ALA A 32 5.12 -4.93 16.17
CA ALA A 32 5.67 -3.70 16.75
C ALA A 32 7.05 -3.91 17.39
N ASP A 33 7.41 -5.14 17.80
CA ASP A 33 8.60 -5.40 18.62
C ASP A 33 9.76 -6.07 17.85
N ARG A 34 10.17 -5.47 16.72
CA ARG A 34 11.44 -5.87 16.10
C ARG A 34 12.58 -5.49 17.05
N PRO A 35 13.49 -6.42 17.40
CA PRO A 35 14.47 -6.19 18.44
C PRO A 35 15.33 -4.96 18.10
N ALA A 36 15.35 -4.00 19.02
CA ALA A 36 16.09 -2.74 18.87
C ALA A 36 17.59 -2.96 18.58
N SER A 37 18.12 -4.14 18.93
CA SER A 37 19.49 -4.59 18.67
C SER A 37 19.84 -4.70 17.17
N LEU A 38 18.87 -4.75 16.25
CA LEU A 38 19.10 -4.71 14.80
C LEU A 38 19.21 -3.28 14.23
N LEU A 39 19.03 -2.25 15.05
CA LEU A 39 18.93 -0.85 14.61
C LEU A 39 20.24 -0.08 14.80
N GLY A 40 21.19 -0.29 13.87
CA GLY A 40 22.42 0.51 13.78
C GLY A 40 22.14 2.04 13.71
N ARG A 41 23.12 2.86 14.11
CA ARG A 41 23.07 4.32 13.95
C ARG A 41 22.84 4.68 12.46
N GLY A 42 21.88 5.57 12.18
CA GLY A 42 21.56 6.00 10.82
C GLY A 42 20.70 5.01 10.00
N SER A 43 20.27 3.87 10.57
CA SER A 43 19.47 2.89 9.83
C SER A 43 18.15 3.46 9.30
N TYR A 44 17.86 3.22 8.03
CA TYR A 44 16.58 3.53 7.39
C TYR A 44 15.38 2.89 8.11
N ARG A 45 15.61 1.81 8.86
CA ARG A 45 14.58 1.12 9.67
C ARG A 45 14.01 1.98 10.80
N LYS A 46 14.71 3.07 11.17
CA LYS A 46 14.24 4.07 12.14
C LYS A 46 13.33 5.13 11.51
N LEU A 47 13.22 5.17 10.18
CA LEU A 47 12.34 6.13 9.51
C LEU A 47 10.89 5.70 9.70
N VAL A 48 10.09 6.57 10.31
CA VAL A 48 8.65 6.32 10.52
C VAL A 48 7.95 6.08 9.19
N VAL A 49 8.32 6.81 8.13
CA VAL A 49 7.75 6.61 6.79
C VAL A 49 8.03 5.19 6.27
N TRP A 50 9.24 4.66 6.50
CA TRP A 50 9.60 3.30 6.09
C TRP A 50 8.81 2.26 6.90
N GLN A 51 8.66 2.47 8.21
CA GLN A 51 7.89 1.56 9.08
C GLN A 51 6.43 1.49 8.65
N LYS A 52 5.82 2.65 8.36
CA LYS A 52 4.45 2.73 7.82
C LYS A 52 4.34 2.10 6.43
N SER A 53 5.32 2.30 5.55
CA SER A 53 5.34 1.61 4.25
C SER A 53 5.45 0.08 4.40
N MET A 54 6.18 -0.43 5.40
CA MET A 54 6.21 -1.87 5.70
C MET A 54 4.88 -2.40 6.25
N MET A 55 4.16 -1.57 7.00
CA MET A 55 2.79 -1.87 7.43
C MET A 55 1.86 -1.94 6.22
N LEU A 56 1.85 -0.90 5.37
CA LEU A 56 1.05 -0.88 4.14
C LEU A 56 1.34 -2.08 3.24
N LEU A 57 2.62 -2.46 3.08
CA LEU A 57 3.02 -3.67 2.36
C LEU A 57 2.34 -4.91 2.92
N SER A 58 2.38 -5.09 4.24
CA SER A 58 1.73 -6.23 4.89
C SER A 58 0.23 -6.25 4.64
N GLU A 59 -0.43 -5.11 4.79
CA GLU A 59 -1.88 -5.00 4.61
C GLU A 59 -2.32 -5.25 3.16
N VAL A 60 -1.60 -4.69 2.17
CA VAL A 60 -1.89 -4.94 0.74
C VAL A 60 -1.72 -6.42 0.40
N TYR A 61 -0.72 -7.10 0.97
CA TYR A 61 -0.59 -8.55 0.80
C TYR A 61 -1.80 -9.30 1.38
N ARG A 62 -2.30 -8.92 2.55
CA ARG A 62 -3.50 -9.53 3.15
C ARG A 62 -4.75 -9.26 2.33
N LEU A 63 -5.01 -8.02 1.92
CA LEU A 63 -6.17 -7.68 1.07
C LEU A 63 -6.18 -8.51 -0.21
N THR A 64 -5.04 -8.55 -0.90
CA THR A 64 -4.92 -9.24 -2.19
C THR A 64 -4.98 -10.77 -2.08
N GLN A 65 -4.99 -11.37 -0.88
CA GLN A 65 -5.27 -12.80 -0.72
C GLN A 65 -6.74 -13.13 -0.98
N GLY A 66 -7.65 -12.17 -0.78
CA GLY A 66 -9.08 -12.35 -1.03
C GLY A 66 -9.50 -12.12 -2.49
N TRP A 67 -8.58 -11.68 -3.37
CA TRP A 67 -8.89 -11.40 -4.77
C TRP A 67 -9.01 -12.67 -5.60
N PRO A 68 -9.71 -12.65 -6.74
CA PRO A 68 -9.82 -13.80 -7.64
C PRO A 68 -8.46 -14.37 -8.05
N ALA A 69 -8.38 -15.70 -8.21
CA ALA A 69 -7.13 -16.39 -8.49
C ALA A 69 -6.52 -15.98 -9.84
N GLU A 70 -7.36 -15.60 -10.80
CA GLU A 70 -6.99 -15.11 -12.13
C GLU A 70 -6.19 -13.79 -12.03
N GLU A 71 -6.42 -12.98 -11.00
CA GLU A 71 -5.72 -11.71 -10.77
C GLU A 71 -4.33 -11.88 -10.14
N ARG A 72 -3.92 -13.11 -9.82
CA ARG A 72 -2.60 -13.42 -9.24
C ARG A 72 -1.46 -12.79 -10.03
N TYR A 73 -1.54 -12.83 -11.36
CA TYR A 73 -0.57 -12.21 -12.27
C TYR A 73 -1.06 -10.87 -12.83
N GLY A 74 -2.34 -10.55 -12.66
CA GLY A 74 -2.99 -9.28 -13.01
C GLY A 74 -2.86 -8.24 -11.89
N LEU A 75 -4.00 -7.77 -11.39
CA LEU A 75 -4.13 -6.68 -10.43
C LEU A 75 -3.40 -6.98 -9.12
N ALA A 76 -3.56 -8.19 -8.56
CA ALA A 76 -2.92 -8.56 -7.30
C ALA A 76 -1.39 -8.55 -7.42
N GLY A 77 -0.89 -9.06 -8.54
CA GLY A 77 0.55 -9.05 -8.85
C GLY A 77 1.11 -7.63 -8.98
N GLN A 78 0.37 -6.73 -9.64
CA GLN A 78 0.76 -5.32 -9.79
C GLN A 78 0.76 -4.61 -8.43
N ALA A 79 -0.30 -4.77 -7.63
CA ALA A 79 -0.42 -4.10 -6.33
C ALA A 79 0.71 -4.53 -5.38
N ARG A 80 1.03 -5.83 -5.35
CA ARG A 80 2.14 -6.38 -4.56
C ARG A 80 3.49 -5.84 -4.99
N ARG A 81 3.76 -5.74 -6.30
CA ARG A 81 5.02 -5.16 -6.80
C ARG A 81 5.13 -3.68 -6.47
N ALA A 82 4.06 -2.92 -6.69
CA ALA A 82 4.01 -1.49 -6.39
C ALA A 82 4.24 -1.25 -4.90
N VAL A 83 3.55 -1.96 -4.00
CA VAL A 83 3.71 -1.74 -2.56
C VAL A 83 5.08 -2.17 -2.03
N VAL A 84 5.72 -3.20 -2.63
CA VAL A 84 7.10 -3.59 -2.29
C VAL A 84 8.10 -2.50 -2.68
N SER A 85 7.87 -1.82 -3.80
CA SER A 85 8.72 -0.73 -4.30
C SER A 85 8.79 0.45 -3.32
N VAL A 86 7.71 0.74 -2.57
CA VAL A 86 7.65 1.90 -1.66
C VAL A 86 8.72 1.84 -0.54
N PRO A 87 8.73 0.85 0.38
CA PRO A 87 9.76 0.77 1.41
C PRO A 87 11.15 0.45 0.83
N ALA A 88 11.23 -0.27 -0.29
CA ALA A 88 12.50 -0.57 -0.96
C ALA A 88 13.21 0.70 -1.41
N ASN A 89 12.50 1.60 -2.11
CA ASN A 89 13.06 2.86 -2.57
C ASN A 89 13.38 3.83 -1.43
N ILE A 90 12.58 3.85 -0.35
CA ILE A 90 12.92 4.63 0.85
C ILE A 90 14.25 4.17 1.45
N ALA A 91 14.45 2.86 1.57
CA ALA A 91 15.67 2.27 2.12
C ALA A 91 16.87 2.50 1.21
N GLU A 92 16.72 2.24 -0.08
CA GLU A 92 17.77 2.40 -1.09
C GLU A 92 18.21 3.85 -1.19
N GLY A 93 17.25 4.78 -1.29
CA GLY A 93 17.49 6.21 -1.30
C GLY A 93 18.25 6.69 -0.06
N ARG A 94 17.88 6.18 1.13
CA ARG A 94 18.56 6.53 2.39
C ARG A 94 20.00 6.01 2.45
N GLY A 95 20.34 4.99 1.67
CA GLY A 95 21.70 4.48 1.51
C GLY A 95 22.55 5.26 0.50
N ARG A 96 21.97 6.22 -0.23
CA ARG A 96 22.71 7.05 -1.20
C ARG A 96 23.50 8.16 -0.49
N ILE A 97 24.60 8.57 -1.12
CA ILE A 97 25.50 9.62 -0.60
C ILE A 97 24.90 11.02 -0.85
N GLY A 98 24.34 11.25 -2.04
CA GLY A 98 23.83 12.55 -2.45
C GLY A 98 22.34 12.77 -2.14
N SER A 99 22.00 14.03 -1.82
CA SER A 99 20.61 14.46 -1.59
C SER A 99 19.74 14.32 -2.84
N ARG A 100 20.32 14.50 -4.03
CA ARG A 100 19.62 14.40 -5.31
C ARG A 100 19.16 12.96 -5.57
N GLU A 101 20.03 11.98 -5.40
CA GLU A 101 19.72 10.57 -5.57
C GLU A 101 18.72 10.11 -4.52
N TYR A 102 18.87 10.57 -3.26
CA TYR A 102 17.87 10.27 -2.24
C TYR A 102 16.50 10.81 -2.64
N ARG A 103 16.43 12.07 -3.09
CA ARG A 103 15.19 12.68 -3.58
C ARG A 103 14.58 11.89 -4.74
N GLN A 104 15.39 11.45 -5.71
CA GLN A 104 14.92 10.65 -6.83
C GLN A 104 14.24 9.36 -6.36
N HIS A 105 14.88 8.62 -5.44
CA HIS A 105 14.28 7.40 -4.87
C HIS A 105 13.00 7.69 -4.08
N LEU A 106 12.94 8.78 -3.31
CA LEU A 106 11.69 9.18 -2.64
C LEU A 106 10.59 9.51 -3.64
N GLY A 107 10.93 10.13 -4.78
CA GLY A 107 10.00 10.36 -5.89
C GLY A 107 9.45 9.06 -6.49
N ILE A 108 10.30 8.06 -6.69
CA ILE A 108 9.90 6.73 -7.14
C ILE A 108 8.99 6.06 -6.10
N ALA A 109 9.35 6.11 -4.82
CA ALA A 109 8.53 5.57 -3.75
C ALA A 109 7.13 6.20 -3.73
N ARG A 110 7.02 7.52 -3.95
CA ARG A 110 5.73 8.23 -4.05
C ARG A 110 4.93 7.82 -5.28
N GLY A 111 5.58 7.67 -6.43
CA GLY A 111 4.93 7.16 -7.64
C GLY A 111 4.34 5.76 -7.44
N SER A 112 5.13 4.84 -6.86
CA SER A 112 4.64 3.50 -6.52
C SER A 112 3.52 3.50 -5.48
N LEU A 113 3.50 4.47 -4.56
CA LEU A 113 2.43 4.62 -3.58
C LEU A 113 1.10 4.99 -4.26
N TRP A 114 1.11 5.94 -5.21
CA TRP A 114 -0.08 6.29 -5.99
C TRP A 114 -0.55 5.15 -6.90
N GLU A 115 0.36 4.34 -7.40
CA GLU A 115 0.01 3.11 -8.13
C GLU A 115 -0.73 2.13 -7.22
N VAL A 116 -0.28 1.95 -5.96
CA VAL A 116 -1.01 1.13 -4.96
C VAL A 116 -2.43 1.69 -4.74
N GLU A 117 -2.59 2.98 -4.50
CA GLU A 117 -3.91 3.62 -4.32
C GLU A 117 -4.83 3.36 -5.51
N THR A 118 -4.31 3.55 -6.72
CA THR A 118 -5.05 3.31 -7.96
C THR A 118 -5.53 1.88 -8.06
N LEU A 119 -4.67 0.91 -7.73
CA LEU A 119 -5.00 -0.51 -7.81
C LEU A 119 -5.98 -0.95 -6.71
N LEU A 120 -5.93 -0.35 -5.52
CA LEU A 120 -6.91 -0.60 -4.46
C LEU A 120 -8.30 -0.04 -4.83
N LEU A 121 -8.35 1.16 -5.42
CA LEU A 121 -9.59 1.74 -5.94
C LEU A 121 -10.17 0.89 -7.07
N ALA A 122 -9.33 0.43 -8.00
CA ALA A 122 -9.76 -0.47 -9.07
C ALA A 122 -10.31 -1.80 -8.53
N ALA A 123 -9.69 -2.36 -7.49
CA ALA A 123 -10.19 -3.58 -6.84
C ALA A 123 -11.57 -3.38 -6.21
N CYS A 124 -11.86 -2.17 -5.70
CA CYS A 124 -13.18 -1.81 -5.19
C CYS A 124 -14.23 -1.69 -6.30
N ASP A 125 -13.88 -1.01 -7.41
CA ASP A 125 -14.76 -0.90 -8.58
C ASP A 125 -15.11 -2.27 -9.18
N LEU A 126 -14.14 -3.20 -9.15
CA LEU A 126 -14.29 -4.59 -9.59
C LEU A 126 -14.94 -5.49 -8.52
N ARG A 127 -15.29 -4.94 -7.35
CA ARG A 127 -15.94 -5.64 -6.23
C ARG A 127 -15.12 -6.79 -5.64
N TYR A 128 -13.79 -6.70 -5.69
CA TYR A 128 -12.90 -7.62 -4.97
C TYR A 128 -12.76 -7.23 -3.51
N ASN A 129 -12.97 -5.96 -3.21
CA ASN A 129 -13.15 -5.41 -1.87
C ASN A 129 -14.26 -4.36 -1.88
N ASP A 130 -14.79 -4.05 -0.71
CA ASP A 130 -15.65 -2.88 -0.53
C ASP A 130 -14.87 -1.63 -0.04
N GLU A 131 -15.55 -0.49 -0.01
CA GLU A 131 -14.98 0.78 0.43
C GLU A 131 -14.48 0.74 1.87
N HIS A 132 -15.17 0.03 2.76
CA HIS A 132 -14.81 -0.08 4.16
C HIS A 132 -13.53 -0.92 4.34
N GLU A 133 -13.37 -1.97 3.54
CA GLU A 133 -12.16 -2.79 3.52
C GLU A 133 -10.94 -2.00 3.04
N ILE A 134 -11.05 -1.16 2.02
CA ILE A 134 -9.90 -0.41 1.50
C ILE A 134 -9.61 0.90 2.26
N ALA A 135 -10.60 1.52 2.92
CA ALA A 135 -10.45 2.85 3.53
C ALA A 135 -9.28 3.00 4.52
N PRO A 136 -8.97 2.02 5.41
CA PRO A 136 -7.79 2.10 6.28
C PRO A 136 -6.47 2.14 5.51
N HIS A 137 -6.41 1.46 4.36
CA HIS A 137 -5.24 1.36 3.51
C HIS A 137 -5.00 2.66 2.75
N LEU A 138 -6.06 3.26 2.23
CA LEU A 138 -5.99 4.58 1.61
C LEU A 138 -5.60 5.66 2.62
N SER A 139 -6.11 5.59 3.86
CA SER A 139 -5.73 6.51 4.94
C SER A 139 -4.25 6.39 5.30
N LEU A 140 -3.74 5.16 5.40
CA LEU A 140 -2.32 4.91 5.65
C LEU A 140 -1.46 5.36 4.47
N SER A 141 -1.93 5.16 3.24
CA SER A 141 -1.27 5.63 2.03
C SER A 141 -1.15 7.15 1.99
N ASP A 142 -2.23 7.89 2.27
CA ASP A 142 -2.21 9.36 2.37
C ASP A 142 -1.18 9.85 3.40
N GLU A 143 -1.13 9.20 4.57
CA GLU A 143 -0.15 9.54 5.60
C GLU A 143 1.28 9.35 5.10
N ILE A 144 1.59 8.22 4.47
CA ILE A 144 2.90 7.95 3.87
C ILE A 144 3.20 8.99 2.78
N GLY A 145 2.23 9.33 1.93
CA GLY A 145 2.36 10.30 0.85
C GLY A 145 2.72 11.70 1.35
N ARG A 146 2.08 12.15 2.44
CA ARG A 146 2.42 13.41 3.11
C ARG A 146 3.83 13.40 3.69
N MET A 147 4.24 12.29 4.32
CA MET A 147 5.59 12.14 4.85
C MET A 147 6.66 12.15 3.74
N LEU A 148 6.43 11.43 2.64
CA LEU A 148 7.32 11.41 1.49
C LEU A 148 7.45 12.80 0.88
N SER A 149 6.35 13.52 0.72
CA SER A 149 6.35 14.87 0.14
C SER A 149 7.12 15.84 1.03
N ALA A 150 6.85 15.86 2.34
CA ALA A 150 7.61 16.67 3.28
C ALA A 150 9.12 16.35 3.30
N MET A 151 9.51 15.09 3.07
CA MET A 151 10.92 14.71 2.96
C MET A 151 11.55 15.17 1.64
N ILE A 152 10.83 15.05 0.53
CA ILE A 152 11.26 15.52 -0.80
C ILE A 152 11.50 17.03 -0.76
N ASP A 153 10.56 17.80 -0.22
CA ASP A 153 10.64 19.26 -0.19
C ASP A 153 11.82 19.74 0.65
N ARG A 154 12.08 19.10 1.81
CA ARG A 154 13.25 19.41 2.66
C ARG A 154 14.60 19.11 2.01
N LEU A 155 14.64 18.30 0.96
CA LEU A 155 15.87 18.04 0.20
C LEU A 155 16.10 19.09 -0.90
N ASP A 156 15.07 19.84 -1.28
CA ASP A 156 15.16 20.94 -2.26
C ASP A 156 15.73 22.21 -1.66
N ASP A 157 15.40 22.48 -0.41
CA ASP A 157 15.85 23.67 0.30
C ASP A 157 17.34 23.62 0.74
N ARG A 158 18.06 22.53 0.42
CA ARG A 158 19.48 22.42 0.76
C ARG A 158 20.35 23.06 -0.32
N PRO A 159 21.23 24.02 0.03
CA PRO A 159 22.18 24.58 -0.92
C PRO A 159 23.08 23.47 -1.51
N ARG A 160 23.32 23.55 -2.83
CA ARG A 160 24.12 22.58 -3.60
C ARG A 160 25.59 22.60 -3.22
#